data_AF-A0A1G1R3H5-F1
#
_entry.id   AF-A0A1G1R3H5-F1
#
_cell.length_a   1.000
_cell.length_b   1.000
_cell.length_c   1.000
_cell.angle_alpha   90.00
_cell.angle_beta   90.00
_cell.angle_gamma   90.00
#
_symmetry.space_group_name_H-M   'P 1'
#
loop_
_entity.id
_entity.type
_entity.pdbx_description
1 polymer ?
#
loop_
_entity_poly.entity_id
_entity_poly.type
_entity_poly.pdbx_seq_one_letter_code
_entity_poly.pdbx_strand_id
1 'polypeptide(L)' 'MTESLVRKDTVGQVISKGFAPDVHCPTGAPKESFVKFSKAEDGGINPEKLWRPVKLGLRPTYENTAMKNFLKGAFVS' A
#
# COMPACT_ATOMS: atom_id res chain seq x y z
N MET A 1 27.34 23.93 -3.43
CA MET A 1 26.26 23.46 -4.32
C MET A 1 24.89 24.00 -3.90
N THR A 2 24.58 24.07 -2.60
CA THR A 2 23.28 24.56 -2.09
C THR A 2 23.34 25.92 -1.39
N GLU A 3 24.53 26.50 -1.20
CA GLU A 3 24.75 27.80 -0.53
C GLU A 3 23.96 28.97 -1.15
N SER A 4 23.56 28.86 -2.42
CA SER A 4 22.76 29.89 -3.11
C SER A 4 21.24 29.69 -2.99
N LEU A 5 20.77 28.54 -2.51
CA LEU A 5 19.36 28.16 -2.55
C LEU A 5 18.59 28.78 -1.37
N VAL A 6 17.39 29.32 -1.67
CA VAL A 6 16.49 29.89 -0.66
C VAL A 6 15.61 28.80 -0.08
N ARG A 7 15.45 28.78 1.25
CA ARG A 7 14.55 27.85 1.95
C ARG A 7 13.82 28.54 3.08
N LYS A 8 12.65 28.00 3.42
CA LYS A 8 11.86 28.41 4.58
C LYS A 8 12.08 27.42 5.72
N ASP A 9 12.16 27.93 6.95
CA ASP A 9 12.21 27.07 8.13
C ASP A 9 10.89 26.34 8.38
N THR A 10 11.00 25.11 8.88
CA THR A 10 9.85 24.24 9.18
C THR A 10 8.87 24.89 10.15
N VAL A 11 9.37 25.74 11.07
CA VAL A 11 8.57 26.47 12.04
C VAL A 11 8.75 27.97 11.83
N GLY A 12 7.63 28.70 11.77
CA GLY A 12 7.60 30.15 11.64
C GLY A 12 7.56 30.66 10.19
N GLN A 13 7.88 31.95 10.02
CA GLN A 13 7.91 32.65 8.73
C GLN A 13 9.33 33.10 8.36
N VAL A 14 10.35 32.38 8.84
CA VAL A 14 11.76 32.71 8.59
C VAL A 14 12.18 32.18 7.23
N ILE A 15 12.68 33.09 6.39
CA ILE A 15 13.30 32.78 5.10
C ILE A 15 14.81 32.85 5.27
N SER A 16 15.49 31.80 4.83
CA SER A 16 16.93 31.61 4.98
C SER A 16 17.54 31.13 3.66
N LYS A 17 18.88 31.05 3.63
CA LYS A 17 19.64 30.64 2.47
C LYS A 17 20.65 29.58 2.86
N GLY A 18 20.83 28.57 2.00
CA GLY A 18 21.78 27.48 2.19
C GLY A 18 21.14 26.10 2.31
N PHE A 19 21.94 25.12 2.72
CA PHE A 19 21.48 23.74 2.88
C PHE A 19 20.37 23.63 3.95
N ALA A 20 19.42 22.74 3.70
CA ALA A 20 18.42 22.35 4.68
C ALA A 20 18.10 20.85 4.52
N PRO A 21 18.17 20.06 5.60
CA PRO A 21 17.69 18.69 5.57
C PRO A 21 16.20 18.70 5.17
N ASP A 22 15.77 17.68 4.43
CA ASP A 22 14.41 17.49 3.91
C ASP A 22 13.92 18.49 2.84
N VAL A 23 14.70 19.53 2.49
CA VAL A 23 14.40 20.44 1.37
C VAL A 23 15.34 20.21 0.20
N HIS A 24 16.65 20.10 0.48
CA HIS A 24 17.70 20.05 -0.54
C HIS A 24 18.44 18.70 -0.56
N CYS A 25 17.94 17.69 0.15
CA CYS A 25 18.52 16.36 0.13
C CYS A 25 18.13 15.61 -1.16
N PRO A 26 19.07 14.89 -1.80
CA PRO A 26 18.72 14.00 -2.89
C PRO A 26 17.76 12.91 -2.40
N THR A 27 16.70 12.64 -3.15
CA THR A 27 15.78 11.55 -2.84
C THR A 27 16.45 10.21 -3.16
N GLY A 28 16.73 9.40 -2.15
CA GLY A 28 17.26 8.05 -2.32
C GLY A 28 16.21 7.00 -2.71
N ALA A 29 14.93 7.36 -2.67
CA ALA A 29 13.85 6.47 -3.08
C ALA A 29 13.81 6.34 -4.61
N PRO A 30 13.95 5.13 -5.17
CA PRO A 30 13.81 4.94 -6.60
C PRO A 30 12.35 5.19 -6.99
N LYS A 31 12.11 6.31 -7.69
CA LYS A 31 10.75 6.70 -8.13
C LYS A 31 10.22 5.79 -9.23
N GLU A 32 11.12 5.09 -9.93
CA GLU A 32 10.81 4.13 -10.98
C GLU A 32 11.72 2.92 -10.78
N SER A 33 11.15 1.81 -10.32
CA SER A 33 11.84 0.52 -10.21
C SER A 33 11.09 -0.51 -11.05
N PHE A 34 11.81 -1.17 -11.96
CA PHE A 34 11.27 -2.36 -12.63
C PHE A 34 11.40 -3.54 -11.67
N VAL A 35 10.25 -4.08 -11.24
CA VAL A 35 10.18 -5.27 -10.39
C VAL A 35 9.53 -6.41 -11.15
N LYS A 36 10.05 -7.63 -10.98
CA LYS A 36 9.45 -8.84 -11.52
C LYS A 36 8.71 -9.58 -10.41
N PHE A 37 7.40 -9.74 -10.58
CA PHE A 37 6.61 -10.60 -9.72
C PHE A 37 6.57 -12.02 -10.32
N SER A 38 6.92 -13.01 -9.52
CA SER A 38 6.72 -14.43 -9.82
C SER A 38 5.98 -15.09 -8.68
N LYS A 39 5.08 -16.01 -9.01
CA LYS A 39 4.43 -16.85 -8.00
C LYS A 39 5.50 -17.71 -7.31
N ALA A 40 5.60 -17.60 -5.99
CA ALA A 40 6.53 -18.41 -5.19
C ALA A 40 5.98 -19.83 -4.99
N GLU A 41 4.75 -19.95 -4.48
CA GLU A 41 4.10 -21.23 -4.20
C GLU A 41 2.56 -21.10 -4.20
N ASP A 42 1.87 -22.24 -4.20
CA ASP A 42 0.44 -22.28 -3.88
C ASP A 42 0.27 -21.93 -2.40
N GLY A 43 -0.55 -20.92 -2.09
CA GLY A 43 -0.79 -20.54 -0.69
C GLY A 43 -1.76 -21.49 0.01
N GLY A 44 -1.66 -21.59 1.34
CA GLY A 44 -2.45 -22.54 2.12
C GLY A 44 -1.86 -22.79 3.50
N ILE A 45 -2.69 -23.24 4.45
CA ILE A 45 -2.20 -23.82 5.71
C ILE A 45 -2.23 -25.34 5.55
N ASN A 46 -1.16 -26.04 5.93
CA ASN A 46 -1.07 -27.50 5.94
C ASN A 46 -1.37 -28.17 4.57
N PRO A 47 -0.40 -28.16 3.63
CA PRO A 47 -0.56 -28.46 2.18
C PRO A 47 -1.87 -28.17 1.42
N GLU A 48 -2.88 -27.54 2.03
CA GLU A 48 -4.16 -27.27 1.37
C GLU A 48 -4.05 -26.03 0.49
N LYS A 49 -4.06 -26.22 -0.83
CA LYS A 49 -3.98 -25.13 -1.84
C LYS A 49 -5.04 -24.03 -1.70
N LEU A 50 -6.12 -24.30 -0.98
CA LEU A 50 -7.26 -23.40 -0.87
C LEU A 50 -7.26 -22.73 0.50
N TRP A 51 -7.06 -21.41 0.52
CA TRP A 51 -7.17 -20.65 1.75
C TRP A 51 -8.57 -20.77 2.38
N ARG A 52 -8.63 -20.86 3.71
CA ARG A 52 -9.88 -21.01 4.46
C ARG A 52 -11.01 -20.06 4.02
N PRO A 53 -10.79 -18.75 3.78
CA PRO A 53 -11.87 -17.86 3.33
C PRO A 53 -12.46 -18.24 1.96
N VAL A 54 -11.63 -18.79 1.06
CA VAL A 54 -12.07 -19.31 -0.24
C VAL A 54 -12.87 -20.59 -0.04
N LYS A 55 -12.38 -21.50 0.81
CA LYS A 55 -13.07 -22.75 1.19
C LYS A 55 -14.45 -22.49 1.80
N LEU A 56 -14.56 -21.45 2.62
CA LEU A 56 -15.81 -21.05 3.27
C LEU A 56 -16.76 -20.28 2.34
N GLY A 57 -16.32 -19.92 1.14
CA GLY A 57 -17.13 -19.17 0.19
C GLY A 57 -17.38 -17.71 0.58
N LEU A 58 -16.41 -17.10 1.26
CA LEU A 58 -16.45 -15.70 1.69
C LEU A 58 -15.75 -14.77 0.68
N ARG A 59 -15.42 -15.28 -0.52
CA ARG A 59 -14.76 -14.54 -1.58
C ARG A 59 -15.59 -14.56 -2.86
N PRO A 60 -15.45 -13.53 -3.71
CA PRO A 60 -16.00 -13.55 -5.07
C PRO A 60 -15.59 -14.82 -5.82
N THR A 61 -16.48 -15.35 -6.66
CA THR A 61 -16.38 -16.62 -7.41
C THR A 61 -16.62 -17.90 -6.57
N TYR A 62 -16.70 -17.81 -5.25
CA TYR A 62 -16.94 -18.95 -4.35
C TYR A 62 -18.15 -18.72 -3.42
N GLU A 63 -19.05 -17.80 -3.74
CA GLU A 63 -19.98 -17.22 -2.77
C GLU A 63 -20.93 -18.24 -2.13
N ASN A 64 -20.85 -18.36 -0.80
CA ASN A 64 -21.84 -19.07 -0.01
C ASN A 64 -23.16 -18.28 0.10
N THR A 65 -24.21 -18.90 0.62
CA THR A 65 -25.53 -18.26 0.75
C THR A 65 -25.49 -16.97 1.56
N ALA A 66 -24.70 -16.95 2.65
CA ALA A 66 -24.54 -15.75 3.47
C ALA A 66 -23.85 -14.63 2.69
N MET A 67 -22.80 -14.91 1.91
CA MET A 67 -22.10 -13.94 1.07
C MET A 67 -23.02 -13.40 -0.04
N LYS A 68 -23.85 -14.26 -0.64
CA LYS A 68 -24.87 -13.82 -1.61
C LYS A 68 -25.90 -12.89 -0.97
N ASN A 69 -26.32 -13.16 0.27
CA ASN A 69 -27.22 -12.27 1.00
C ASN A 69 -26.53 -10.95 1.40
N PHE A 70 -25.26 -11.00 1.76
CA PHE A 70 -24.45 -9.82 2.07
C PHE A 70 -24.33 -8.90 0.85
N LEU A 71 -23.99 -9.47 -0.31
CA LEU A 71 -23.88 -8.74 -1.57
C LEU A 71 -25.21 -8.10 -2.00
N LYS A 72 -26.34 -8.71 -1.62
CA LYS A 72 -27.69 -8.17 -1.86
C LYS A 72 -28.15 -7.16 -0.81
N GLY A 73 -27.37 -6.88 0.22
CA GLY A 73 -27.77 -6.02 1.34
C GLY A 73 -28.89 -6.61 2.20
N ALA A 74 -29.13 -7.93 2.15
CA ALA A 74 -30.28 -8.58 2.75
C ALA A 74 -30.14 -8.91 4.26
N PHE A 75 -29.12 -8.35 4.93
CA PHE A 75 -28.90 -8.50 6.38
C PHE A 75 -29.46 -7.33 7.21
N VAL A 76 -30.03 -6.32 6.57
CA VAL A 76 -30.73 -5.23 7.26
C VAL A 76 -32.22 -5.57 7.26
N SER A 77 -32.80 -5.64 8.45
CA SER A 77 -34.23 -5.79 8.70
C SER A 77 -34.97 -4.46 8.54
#